data_AF-A0A2E8A9X3-F1
#
_entry.id   AF-A0A2E8A9X3-F1
#
_cell.length_a   1.000
_cell.length_b   1.000
_cell.length_c   1.000
_cell.angle_alpha   90.00
_cell.angle_beta   90.00
_cell.angle_gamma   90.00
#
_symmetry.space_group_name_H-M   'P 1'
#
loop_
_entity.id
_entity.type
_entity.pdbx_description
1 polymer ?
#
loop_
_entity_poly.entity_id
_entity_poly.type
_entity_poly.pdbx_seq_one_letter_code
_entity_poly.pdbx_strand_id
1 'polypeptide(L)'
;TRYEPQDAPQNRIVAFLRTMYGEAVLNSPMLKSTAISDAGLTKQTLYEVERSAFTRSTYDRAIESLNTLNDEIADLIQKTWGRT
;
A
#
# COMPACT_ATOMS: atom_id res chain seq x y z
N THR A 1 -3.44 4.35 -5.33
CA THR A 1 -2.50 5.48 -5.49
C THR A 1 -1.09 4.99 -5.14
N ARG A 2 -0.02 5.45 -5.81
CA ARG A 2 1.37 5.01 -5.52
C ARG A 2 2.06 6.11 -4.72
N TYR A 3 2.47 5.86 -3.48
CA TYR A 3 3.00 6.85 -2.55
C TYR A 3 4.54 6.84 -2.49
N GLU A 4 5.14 8.02 -2.53
CA GLU A 4 6.59 8.23 -2.38
C GLU A 4 6.86 9.04 -1.09
N PRO A 5 7.38 8.42 -0.01
CA PRO A 5 7.55 9.12 1.28
C PRO A 5 8.46 10.36 1.23
N GLN A 6 9.38 10.39 0.26
CA GLN A 6 10.32 11.51 0.05
C GLN A 6 9.73 12.62 -0.84
N ASP A 7 8.56 12.40 -1.44
CA ASP A 7 7.87 13.39 -2.27
C ASP A 7 7.09 14.37 -1.36
N ALA A 8 7.66 15.55 -1.16
CA ALA A 8 7.08 16.58 -0.30
C ALA A 8 5.68 17.04 -0.75
N PRO A 9 5.40 17.29 -2.05
CA PRO A 9 4.04 17.49 -2.54
C PRO A 9 3.04 16.40 -2.13
N GLN A 10 3.40 15.12 -2.27
CA GLN A 10 2.51 14.02 -1.86
C GLN A 10 2.24 14.06 -0.34
N ASN A 11 3.26 14.33 0.47
CA ASN A 11 3.11 14.45 1.92
C ASN A 11 2.13 15.57 2.31
N ARG A 12 2.14 16.70 1.59
CA ARG A 12 1.18 17.79 1.80
C ARG A 12 -0.26 17.36 1.48
N ILE A 13 -0.44 16.59 0.40
CA ILE A 13 -1.77 16.08 0.02
C ILE A 13 -2.27 15.08 1.07
N VAL A 14 -1.42 14.15 1.54
CA VAL A 14 -1.81 13.20 2.59
C VAL A 14 -2.19 13.92 3.89
N ALA A 15 -1.39 14.91 4.31
CA ALA A 15 -1.71 15.73 5.47
C ALA A 15 -3.04 16.47 5.30
N PHE A 16 -3.27 17.06 4.12
CA PHE A 16 -4.52 17.74 3.80
C PHE A 16 -5.74 16.81 3.85
N LEU A 17 -5.64 15.61 3.27
CA LEU A 17 -6.70 14.60 3.33
C LEU A 17 -7.02 14.22 4.78
N ARG A 18 -6.00 14.01 5.62
CA ARG A 18 -6.19 13.71 7.05
C ARG A 18 -6.87 14.85 7.81
N THR A 19 -6.54 16.11 7.49
CA THR A 19 -7.23 17.27 8.08
C THR A 19 -8.71 17.33 7.67
N MET A 20 -9.05 17.01 6.43
CA MET A 20 -10.43 17.10 5.95
C MET A 20 -11.33 15.93 6.36
N TYR A 21 -10.76 14.72 6.40
CA TYR A 21 -11.54 13.48 6.53
C TYR A 21 -11.23 12.68 7.79
N GLY A 22 -10.21 13.08 8.57
CA GLY A 22 -9.87 12.45 9.84
C GLY A 22 -9.70 10.94 9.72
N GLU A 23 -10.46 10.20 10.53
CA GLU A 23 -10.44 8.73 10.61
C GLU A 23 -10.95 8.03 9.34
N ALA A 24 -11.59 8.75 8.41
CA ALA A 24 -12.00 8.16 7.13
C ALA A 24 -10.83 7.98 6.14
N VAL A 25 -9.63 8.47 6.47
CA VAL A 25 -8.41 8.23 5.69
C VAL A 25 -7.65 7.04 6.28
N LEU A 26 -7.38 6.04 5.45
CA LEU A 26 -6.54 4.90 5.84
C LEU A 26 -5.15 5.36 6.30
N ASN A 27 -4.61 4.67 7.30
CA ASN A 27 -3.32 4.95 7.90
C ASN A 27 -2.17 4.47 7.02
N SER A 28 -2.37 3.33 6.37
CA SER A 28 -1.34 2.56 5.67
C SER A 28 -1.26 2.99 4.19
N PRO A 29 -0.14 3.57 3.71
CA PRO A 29 -0.02 3.97 2.33
C PRO A 29 0.50 2.83 1.43
N MET A 30 -0.05 2.73 0.22
CA MET A 30 0.50 1.87 -0.84
C MET A 30 1.78 2.50 -1.43
N LEU A 31 2.95 1.93 -1.16
CA LEU A 31 4.22 2.46 -1.66
C LEU A 31 4.36 2.33 -3.18
N LYS A 32 4.99 3.33 -3.80
CA LYS A 32 5.53 3.19 -5.15
C LYS A 32 6.77 2.29 -5.09
N SER A 33 6.65 1.08 -5.62
CA SER A 33 7.75 0.13 -5.74
C SER A 33 7.98 -0.29 -7.19
N THR A 34 9.23 -0.51 -7.57
CA THR A 34 9.60 -1.15 -8.84
C THR A 34 9.09 -2.58 -8.91
N ALA A 35 9.13 -3.34 -7.80
CA ALA A 35 8.62 -4.72 -7.77
C ALA A 35 7.12 -4.81 -8.12
N ILE A 36 6.30 -3.85 -7.67
CA ILE A 36 4.88 -3.78 -8.03
C ILE A 36 4.70 -3.39 -9.50
N SER A 37 5.55 -2.49 -9.99
CA SER A 37 5.57 -2.12 -11.41
C SER A 37 5.88 -3.31 -12.31
N ASP A 38 6.90 -4.09 -11.96
CA ASP A 38 7.40 -5.20 -12.76
C ASP A 38 6.43 -6.39 -12.73
N ALA A 39 5.86 -6.72 -11.57
CA ALA A 39 4.78 -7.72 -11.48
C ALA A 39 3.60 -7.37 -12.41
N GLY A 40 3.24 -6.09 -12.49
CA GLY A 40 2.19 -5.61 -13.40
C GLY A 40 2.51 -5.80 -14.89
N LEU A 41 3.79 -5.80 -15.29
CA LEU A 41 4.20 -6.05 -16.67
C LEU A 41 3.96 -7.51 -17.09
N THR A 42 4.09 -8.46 -16.16
CA THR A 42 3.85 -9.89 -16.39
C THR A 42 2.41 -10.31 -16.07
N LYS A 43 1.51 -9.35 -15.79
CA LYS A 43 0.12 -9.60 -15.38
C LYS A 43 -0.01 -10.45 -14.11
N GLN A 44 0.94 -10.28 -13.21
CA GLN A 44 0.95 -10.94 -11.90
C GLN A 44 0.78 -9.91 -10.78
N THR A 45 0.24 -10.36 -9.66
CA THR A 45 0.28 -9.66 -8.38
C THR A 45 1.64 -9.87 -7.71
N LEU A 46 1.98 -9.03 -6.71
CA LEU A 46 3.21 -9.24 -5.95
C LEU A 46 3.21 -10.57 -5.16
N TYR A 47 2.04 -11.15 -4.92
CA TYR A 47 1.87 -12.45 -4.27
C TYR A 47 2.24 -13.63 -5.18
N GLU A 48 2.30 -13.42 -6.49
CA GLU A 48 2.52 -14.47 -7.50
C GLU A 48 3.93 -14.46 -8.08
N VAL A 49 4.71 -13.39 -7.84
CA VAL A 49 6.08 -13.27 -8.33
C VAL A 49 7.08 -13.87 -7.35
N GLU A 50 8.14 -14.49 -7.88
CA GLU A 50 9.21 -15.01 -7.03
C GLU A 50 10.00 -13.87 -6.37
N ARG A 51 10.21 -13.96 -5.06
CA ARG A 51 11.00 -12.99 -4.30
C ARG A 51 12.45 -12.86 -4.81
N SER A 52 13.00 -13.94 -5.35
CA SER A 52 14.34 -14.01 -5.96
C SER A 52 14.50 -13.09 -7.18
N ALA A 53 13.40 -12.69 -7.82
CA ALA A 53 13.41 -11.79 -8.99
C ALA A 53 13.77 -10.34 -8.63
N PHE A 54 13.83 -9.99 -7.35
CA PHE A 54 14.07 -8.62 -6.87
C PHE A 54 15.18 -8.56 -5.83
N THR A 55 15.70 -7.35 -5.59
CA THR A 55 16.50 -7.13 -4.38
C THR A 55 15.62 -7.34 -3.15
N ARG A 56 16.17 -8.01 -2.13
CA ARG A 56 15.45 -8.34 -0.88
C ARG A 56 14.70 -7.15 -0.29
N SER A 57 15.38 -6.00 -0.17
CA SER A 57 14.80 -4.79 0.41
C SER A 57 13.70 -4.17 -0.43
N THR A 58 13.66 -4.40 -1.75
CA THR A 58 12.60 -3.88 -2.62
C THR A 58 11.35 -4.74 -2.51
N TYR A 59 11.50 -6.06 -2.52
CA TYR A 59 10.39 -6.98 -2.34
C TYR A 59 9.79 -6.83 -0.94
N ASP A 60 10.63 -6.87 0.11
CA ASP A 60 10.17 -6.85 1.50
C ASP A 60 9.36 -5.58 1.81
N ARG A 61 9.83 -4.40 1.37
CA ARG A 61 9.07 -3.13 1.54
C ARG A 61 7.76 -3.12 0.74
N ALA A 62 7.76 -3.69 -0.46
CA ALA A 62 6.59 -3.71 -1.32
C ALA A 62 5.49 -4.62 -0.74
N ILE A 63 5.86 -5.83 -0.32
CA ILE A 63 4.91 -6.80 0.23
C ILE A 63 4.40 -6.35 1.60
N GLU A 64 5.25 -5.75 2.44
CA GLU A 64 4.84 -5.13 3.70
C GLU A 64 3.78 -4.05 3.47
N SER A 65 4.02 -3.11 2.54
CA SER A 65 3.05 -2.04 2.26
C SER A 65 1.71 -2.57 1.69
N LEU A 66 1.74 -3.65 0.92
CA LEU A 66 0.54 -4.30 0.40
C LEU A 66 -0.25 -4.97 1.50
N ASN A 67 0.41 -5.76 2.35
CA ASN A 67 -0.23 -6.48 3.43
C ASN A 67 -0.86 -5.51 4.43
N THR A 68 -0.11 -4.52 4.91
CA THR A 68 -0.64 -3.57 5.92
C THR A 68 -1.85 -2.79 5.40
N LEU A 69 -1.83 -2.36 4.13
CA LEU A 69 -3.00 -1.71 3.52
C LEU A 69 -4.18 -2.66 3.36
N ASN A 70 -3.92 -3.88 2.87
CA ASN A 70 -4.98 -4.87 2.64
C ASN A 70 -5.62 -5.31 3.96
N ASP A 71 -4.83 -5.45 5.02
CA ASP A 71 -5.31 -5.78 6.36
C ASP A 71 -6.23 -4.67 6.89
N GLU A 72 -5.85 -3.40 6.72
CA GLU A 72 -6.69 -2.25 7.12
C GLU A 72 -8.03 -2.21 6.35
N ILE A 73 -8.00 -2.53 5.06
CA ILE A 73 -9.21 -2.66 4.23
C ILE A 73 -10.06 -3.85 4.69
N ALA A 74 -9.44 -5.00 4.94
CA ALA A 74 -10.12 -6.20 5.40
C ALA A 74 -10.81 -5.95 6.75
N ASP A 75 -10.13 -5.31 7.69
CA ASP A 75 -10.68 -4.91 8.98
C ASP A 75 -11.87 -3.97 8.82
N LEU A 76 -11.78 -2.98 7.93
CA LEU A 76 -12.89 -2.08 7.64
C LEU A 76 -14.10 -2.85 7.08
N ILE A 77 -13.88 -3.81 6.19
CA ILE A 77 -14.93 -4.67 5.63
C ILE A 77 -15.58 -5.51 6.73
N GLN A 78 -14.79 -6.17 7.59
CA GLN A 78 -15.33 -6.98 8.70
C GLN A 78 -16.17 -6.13 9.64
N LYS A 79 -15.66 -4.96 10.05
CA LYS A 79 -16.40 -3.99 10.88
C LYS A 79 -17.72 -3.56 10.23
N THR A 80 -17.70 -3.26 8.93
CA THR A 80 -18.91 -2.86 8.17
C THR A 80 -19.96 -3.98 8.14
N TRP A 81 -19.52 -5.24 8.13
CA TRP A 81 -20.40 -6.40 8.20
C TRP A 81 -20.83 -6.77 9.63
N GLY A 82 -20.42 -6.01 10.65
CA GLY A 82 -20.74 -6.31 12.05
C GLY A 82 -19.96 -7.49 12.63
N ARG A 83 -18.79 -7.80 12.07
CA ARG A 83 -17.88 -8.85 12.54
C ARG A 83 -16.69 -8.21 13.25
N THR A 84 -16.21 -8.88 14.30
CA THR A 84 -15.02 -8.50 15.09
C THR A 84 -13.95 -9.56 14.97
#